data_AF-A0A2H8TZH9-F1
#
_entry.id   AF-A0A2H8TZH9-F1
#
_cell.length_a   1.000
_cell.length_b   1.000
_cell.length_c   1.000
_cell.angle_alpha   90.00
_cell.angle_beta   90.00
_cell.angle_gamma   90.00
#
_symmetry.space_group_name_H-M   'P 1'
#
loop_
_entity.id
_entity.type
_entity.pdbx_description
1 polymer ?
#
loop_
_entity_poly.entity_id
_entity_poly.type
_entity_poly.pdbx_seq_one_letter_code
_entity_poly.pdbx_strand_id
1 'polypeptide(L)'
;MPPTVEHYIHRVGRTARAGRSGVSVSIASEQDRKVLKEVIRKAKNPVKNRVIPIEILDKYKERVDSLRNEVKCIMHEEYEERQMSRTEEFAEKTEKMAKTSIGTLIKKKDEKKRDWFQTQKERGEAKKRSREAFSAKIEKNIKKKKKNKEEDVNEEEEIENQKKMQRVANFQARSAKNKMKPKKMSAMSDFGQGGKFSSKSTSSKQKKGGSVFDSQFTDVSKSGVKKYRYEANQAKRMLAKKKSALNQKNQKAKSMSSKSPNSQGRGGGKRGKRK
;
A
#
# COMPACT_ATOMS: atom_id res chain seq x y z
N MET A 1 1.56 3.15 30.15
CA MET A 1 2.97 2.71 30.03
C MET A 1 3.17 2.03 28.67
N PRO A 2 4.39 1.93 28.08
CA PRO A 2 4.59 1.14 26.86
C PRO A 2 4.10 -0.31 27.05
N PRO A 3 3.45 -0.93 26.06
CA PRO A 3 2.81 -2.24 26.22
C PRO A 3 3.80 -3.39 26.38
N THR A 4 5.05 -3.20 25.97
CA THR A 4 6.10 -4.22 26.05
C THR A 4 7.28 -3.70 26.90
N VAL A 5 7.89 -4.59 27.67
CA VAL A 5 9.05 -4.27 28.51
C VAL A 5 10.26 -3.81 27.69
N GLU A 6 10.49 -4.37 26.50
CA GLU A 6 11.58 -3.98 25.60
C GLU A 6 11.51 -2.48 25.24
N HIS A 7 10.35 -2.04 24.78
CA HIS A 7 10.10 -0.63 24.49
C HIS A 7 10.31 0.24 25.73
N TYR A 8 9.86 -0.21 26.90
CA TYR A 8 10.10 0.51 28.14
C TYR A 8 11.60 0.69 28.43
N ILE A 9 12.40 -0.36 28.29
CA ILE A 9 13.86 -0.32 28.45
C ILE A 9 14.49 0.69 27.47
N HIS A 10 14.07 0.69 26.20
CA HIS A 10 14.54 1.68 25.22
C HIS A 10 14.08 3.12 25.51
N ARG A 11 12.93 3.29 26.19
CA ARG A 11 12.49 4.62 26.65
C ARG A 11 13.37 5.11 27.78
N VAL A 12 13.56 4.31 28.83
CA VAL A 12 14.34 4.72 30.01
C VAL A 12 15.83 4.74 29.75
N GLY A 13 16.35 3.91 28.84
CA GLY A 13 17.77 3.90 28.43
C GLY A 13 18.22 5.17 27.70
N ARG A 14 17.30 6.13 27.44
CA ARG A 14 17.67 7.48 27.00
C ARG A 14 18.18 8.36 28.14
N THR A 15 17.88 8.02 29.40
CA THR A 15 18.32 8.76 30.59
C THR A 15 19.70 8.28 31.06
N ALA A 16 20.36 9.06 31.94
CA ALA A 16 21.64 8.70 32.57
C ALA A 16 22.79 8.37 31.59
N ARG A 17 23.16 9.32 30.73
CA ARG A 17 24.26 9.18 29.76
C ARG A 17 25.61 9.61 30.36
N ALA A 18 26.70 9.05 29.84
CA ALA A 18 28.09 9.46 30.13
C ALA A 18 28.41 9.53 31.65
N GLY A 19 28.02 8.50 32.40
CA GLY A 19 28.32 8.38 33.83
C GLY A 19 27.52 9.28 34.77
N ARG A 20 26.57 10.08 34.25
CA ARG A 20 25.67 10.91 35.09
C ARG A 20 24.44 10.13 35.52
N SER A 21 23.95 10.38 36.74
CA SER A 21 22.67 9.86 37.20
C SER A 21 21.49 10.51 36.47
N GLY A 22 20.49 9.71 36.09
CA GLY A 22 19.25 10.18 35.47
C GLY A 22 18.04 9.56 36.15
N VAL A 23 16.94 10.32 36.22
CA VAL A 23 15.68 9.86 36.79
C VAL A 23 14.66 9.72 35.66
N SER A 24 13.93 8.60 35.64
CA SER A 24 12.79 8.39 34.76
C SER A 24 11.54 8.16 35.59
N VAL A 25 10.50 8.94 35.34
CA VAL A 25 9.20 8.81 36.02
C VAL A 25 8.21 8.20 35.04
N SER A 26 7.44 7.22 35.49
CA SER A 26 6.46 6.50 34.66
C SER A 26 5.12 6.48 35.35
N ILE A 27 4.08 6.92 34.63
CA ILE A 27 2.69 6.81 35.09
C ILE A 27 2.16 5.47 34.61
N ALA A 28 1.65 4.67 35.55
CA ALA A 28 1.07 3.37 35.29
C ALA A 28 -0.39 3.37 35.71
N SER A 29 -1.27 2.92 34.82
CA SER A 29 -2.67 2.61 35.14
C SER A 29 -2.81 1.14 35.54
N GLU A 30 -4.00 0.71 35.93
CA GLU A 30 -4.26 -0.68 36.31
C GLU A 30 -3.97 -1.69 35.19
N GLN A 31 -4.20 -1.30 33.93
CA GLN A 31 -3.94 -2.15 32.76
C GLN A 31 -2.45 -2.48 32.58
N ASP A 32 -1.57 -1.57 33.01
CA ASP A 32 -0.12 -1.69 32.86
C ASP A 32 0.52 -2.58 33.95
N ARG A 33 -0.26 -3.08 34.92
CA ARG A 33 0.24 -3.80 36.10
C ARG A 33 1.07 -5.03 35.76
N LYS A 34 0.76 -5.72 34.64
CA LYS A 34 1.54 -6.87 34.15
C LYS A 34 2.95 -6.45 33.74
N VAL A 35 3.05 -5.41 32.91
CA VAL A 35 4.33 -4.86 32.43
C VAL A 35 5.14 -4.28 33.59
N LEU A 36 4.48 -3.57 34.52
CA LEU A 36 5.14 -3.01 35.70
C LEU A 36 5.77 -4.10 36.58
N LYS A 37 5.06 -5.21 36.83
CA LYS A 37 5.61 -6.36 37.58
C LYS A 37 6.83 -6.95 36.89
N GLU A 38 6.79 -7.11 35.56
CA GLU A 38 7.93 -7.61 34.80
C GLU A 38 9.13 -6.65 34.83
N VAL A 39 8.89 -5.35 34.74
CA VAL A 39 9.93 -4.33 34.85
C VAL A 39 10.58 -4.36 36.24
N ILE A 40 9.78 -4.41 37.31
CA ILE A 40 10.30 -4.49 38.69
C ILE A 40 11.11 -5.78 38.88
N ARG A 41 10.64 -6.92 38.34
CA ARG A 41 11.36 -8.20 38.41
C ARG A 41 12.70 -8.19 37.68
N LYS A 42 12.80 -7.47 36.55
CA LYS A 42 14.04 -7.33 35.77
C LYS A 42 14.96 -6.22 36.27
N ALA A 43 14.45 -5.30 37.09
CA ALA A 43 15.21 -4.18 37.60
C ALA A 43 16.24 -4.65 38.65
N LYS A 44 17.49 -4.22 38.48
CA LYS A 44 18.55 -4.47 39.48
C LYS A 44 18.43 -3.56 40.70
N ASN A 45 17.94 -2.34 40.50
CA ASN A 45 17.77 -1.34 41.54
C ASN A 45 16.31 -1.27 41.99
N PRO A 46 16.05 -1.01 43.27
CA PRO A 46 14.69 -0.89 43.78
C PRO A 46 13.98 0.32 43.14
N VAL A 47 12.80 0.06 42.56
CA VAL A 47 11.96 1.10 41.95
C VAL A 47 11.10 1.75 43.03
N LYS A 48 11.13 3.09 43.11
CA LYS A 48 10.30 3.85 44.06
C LYS A 48 8.85 3.88 43.57
N ASN A 49 7.93 3.29 44.34
CA ASN A 49 6.50 3.39 44.10
C ASN A 49 5.91 4.61 44.83
N ARG A 50 5.12 5.43 44.14
CA ARG A 50 4.41 6.57 44.72
C ARG A 50 2.96 6.54 44.26
N VAL A 51 2.04 6.64 45.21
CA VAL A 51 0.60 6.77 44.94
C VAL A 51 0.26 8.24 44.89
N ILE A 52 -0.49 8.67 43.88
CA ILE A 52 -0.94 10.06 43.73
C ILE A 52 -2.29 10.21 44.46
N PRO A 53 -2.40 11.11 45.45
CA PRO A 53 -3.67 11.44 46.10
C PRO A 53 -4.70 12.00 45.11
N ILE A 54 -5.97 11.73 45.36
CA ILE A 54 -7.09 12.13 44.49
C ILE A 54 -7.25 13.67 44.49
N GLU A 55 -7.06 14.33 45.62
CA GLU A 55 -7.14 15.80 45.75
C GLU A 55 -6.20 16.54 44.78
N ILE A 56 -4.97 16.02 44.62
CA ILE A 56 -4.00 16.59 43.69
C ILE A 56 -4.49 16.40 42.25
N LEU A 57 -5.07 15.23 41.94
CA LEU A 57 -5.59 14.96 40.62
C LEU A 57 -6.71 15.93 40.24
N ASP A 58 -7.62 16.23 41.16
CA ASP A 58 -8.74 17.14 40.91
C ASP A 58 -8.26 18.58 40.69
N LYS A 59 -7.30 19.06 41.49
CA LYS A 59 -6.66 20.37 41.27
C LYS A 59 -6.04 20.50 39.87
N TYR A 60 -5.39 19.45 39.37
CA TYR A 60 -4.80 19.48 38.04
C TYR A 60 -5.83 19.31 36.92
N LYS A 61 -6.93 18.58 37.16
CA LYS A 61 -8.05 18.53 36.21
C LYS A 61 -8.66 19.91 36.00
N GLU A 62 -8.98 20.62 37.09
CA GLU A 62 -9.51 21.99 37.03
C GLU A 62 -8.59 22.92 36.25
N ARG A 63 -7.27 22.82 36.49
CA ARG A 63 -6.27 23.60 35.75
C ARG A 63 -6.20 23.25 34.26
N VAL A 64 -6.37 21.97 33.89
CA VAL A 64 -6.40 21.56 32.47
C VAL A 64 -7.67 22.05 31.81
N ASP A 65 -8.80 21.98 32.50
CA ASP A 65 -10.08 22.44 31.98
C ASP A 65 -10.12 23.95 31.79
N SER A 66 -9.51 24.73 32.69
CA SER A 66 -9.40 26.18 32.52
C SER A 66 -8.57 26.57 31.27
N LEU A 67 -7.51 25.81 30.96
CA LEU A 67 -6.63 26.06 29.81
C LEU A 67 -7.20 25.54 28.48
N ARG A 68 -8.24 24.69 28.53
CA ARG A 68 -8.79 24.03 27.35
C ARG A 68 -9.31 25.01 26.30
N ASN A 69 -9.97 26.07 26.74
CA ASN A 69 -10.53 27.08 25.84
C ASN A 69 -9.43 27.92 25.19
N GLU A 70 -8.40 28.30 25.96
CA GLU A 70 -7.24 29.04 25.45
C GLU A 70 -6.48 28.23 24.38
N VAL A 71 -6.19 26.96 24.67
CA VAL A 71 -5.55 26.05 23.68
C VAL A 71 -6.41 25.91 22.42
N LYS A 72 -7.74 25.84 22.57
CA LYS A 72 -8.65 25.75 21.42
C LYS A 72 -8.60 27.03 20.57
N CYS A 73 -8.52 28.20 21.19
CA CYS A 73 -8.35 29.47 20.47
C CYS A 73 -7.02 29.50 19.71
N ILE A 74 -5.91 29.16 20.35
CA ILE A 74 -4.58 29.12 19.72
C ILE A 74 -4.56 28.15 18.54
N MET A 75 -5.10 26.94 18.71
CA MET A 75 -5.18 25.96 17.62
C MET A 75 -6.03 26.42 16.44
N HIS A 76 -7.05 27.24 16.70
CA HIS A 76 -7.88 27.82 15.65
C HIS A 76 -7.13 28.93 14.92
N GLU A 77 -6.49 29.84 15.65
CA GLU A 77 -5.67 30.92 15.11
C GLU A 77 -4.51 30.36 14.26
N GLU A 78 -3.76 29.37 14.76
CA GLU A 78 -2.71 28.70 13.98
C GLU A 78 -3.24 28.01 12.70
N TYR A 79 -4.48 27.54 12.73
CA TYR A 79 -5.11 26.93 11.56
C TYR A 79 -5.45 28.00 10.51
N GLU A 80 -6.00 29.13 10.95
CA GLU A 80 -6.34 30.28 10.11
C GLU A 80 -5.09 30.90 9.50
N GLU A 81 -4.06 31.16 10.30
CA GLU A 81 -2.77 31.67 9.83
C GLU A 81 -2.15 30.72 8.79
N ARG A 82 -2.21 29.41 9.03
CA ARG A 82 -1.76 28.40 8.05
C ARG A 82 -2.58 28.41 6.76
N GLN A 83 -3.88 28.70 6.82
CA GLN A 83 -4.68 28.84 5.59
C GLN A 83 -4.32 30.12 4.85
N MET A 84 -4.19 31.25 5.56
CA MET A 84 -3.81 32.53 4.98
C MET A 84 -2.46 32.44 4.25
N SER A 85 -1.44 31.90 4.92
CA SER A 85 -0.12 31.66 4.34
C SER A 85 -0.19 30.80 3.06
N ARG A 86 -0.99 29.74 3.03
CA ARG A 86 -1.19 28.93 1.81
C ARG A 86 -1.87 29.71 0.68
N THR A 87 -2.86 30.53 1.00
CA THR A 87 -3.55 31.35 0.00
C THR A 87 -2.64 32.43 -0.57
N GLU A 88 -1.80 33.05 0.28
CA GLU A 88 -0.80 34.03 -0.12
C GLU A 88 0.26 33.40 -1.03
N GLU A 89 0.82 32.25 -0.64
CA GLU A 89 1.77 31.49 -1.47
C GLU A 89 1.16 31.14 -2.84
N PHE A 90 -0.10 30.74 -2.87
CA PHE A 90 -0.81 30.45 -4.10
C PHE A 90 -0.99 31.71 -4.95
N ALA A 91 -1.46 32.81 -4.36
CA ALA A 91 -1.62 34.09 -5.04
C ALA A 91 -0.29 34.57 -5.63
N GLU A 92 0.78 34.58 -4.84
CA GLU A 92 2.12 34.98 -5.27
C GLU A 92 2.63 34.11 -6.43
N LYS A 93 2.41 32.79 -6.36
CA LYS A 93 2.75 31.86 -7.46
C LYS A 93 1.95 32.17 -8.72
N THR A 94 0.65 32.42 -8.61
CA THR A 94 -0.18 32.78 -9.77
C THR A 94 0.25 34.11 -10.38
N GLU A 95 0.60 35.11 -9.57
CA GLU A 95 1.15 36.37 -10.05
C GLU A 95 2.49 36.19 -10.76
N LYS A 96 3.41 35.42 -10.17
CA LYS A 96 4.70 35.11 -10.78
C LYS A 96 4.51 34.42 -12.14
N MET A 97 3.58 33.47 -12.23
CA MET A 97 3.23 32.79 -13.47
C MET A 97 2.60 33.74 -14.50
N ALA A 98 1.69 34.62 -14.07
CA ALA A 98 1.07 35.63 -14.92
C ALA A 98 2.12 36.60 -15.47
N LYS A 99 2.95 37.20 -14.60
CA LYS A 99 4.07 38.08 -14.98
C LYS A 99 5.05 37.38 -15.93
N THR A 100 5.39 36.12 -15.66
CA THR A 100 6.28 35.33 -16.54
C THR A 100 5.62 35.03 -17.89
N SER A 101 4.35 34.65 -17.92
CA SER A 101 3.62 34.38 -19.16
C SER A 101 3.47 35.64 -20.01
N ILE A 102 3.15 36.78 -19.39
CA ILE A 102 3.09 38.10 -20.03
C ILE A 102 4.46 38.51 -20.54
N GLY A 103 5.51 38.45 -19.71
CA GLY A 103 6.89 38.78 -20.11
C GLY A 103 7.42 37.86 -21.22
N THR A 104 7.04 36.58 -21.21
CA THR A 104 7.37 35.62 -22.29
C THR A 104 6.59 35.91 -23.56
N LEU A 105 5.31 36.33 -23.46
CA LEU A 105 4.52 36.76 -24.61
C LEU A 105 5.12 38.01 -25.27
N ILE A 106 5.51 39.00 -24.46
CA ILE A 106 6.17 40.22 -24.91
C ILE A 106 7.49 39.87 -25.60
N LYS A 107 8.37 39.11 -24.93
CA LYS A 107 9.65 38.66 -25.53
C LYS A 107 9.48 37.82 -26.80
N LYS A 108 8.47 36.94 -26.87
CA LYS A 108 8.17 36.16 -28.09
C LYS A 108 7.63 37.01 -29.24
N LYS A 109 7.06 38.18 -28.96
CA LYS A 109 6.60 39.11 -29.98
C LYS A 109 7.79 39.83 -30.64
N ASP A 110 8.84 40.07 -29.86
CA ASP A 110 10.03 40.83 -30.30
C ASP A 110 11.21 39.94 -30.75
N GLU A 111 11.30 38.68 -30.30
CA GLU A 111 12.37 37.75 -30.72
C GLU A 111 11.95 36.87 -31.91
N LYS A 112 12.63 37.01 -33.05
CA LYS A 112 12.61 36.02 -34.15
C LYS A 112 12.98 34.63 -33.58
N LYS A 113 12.12 33.63 -33.80
CA LYS A 113 12.34 32.26 -33.34
C LYS A 113 13.68 31.73 -33.86
N ARG A 114 14.46 31.11 -32.97
CA ARG A 114 15.67 30.36 -33.32
C ARG A 114 15.25 29.06 -34.03
N ASP A 115 15.51 28.97 -35.34
CA ASP A 115 15.03 27.89 -36.22
C ASP A 115 15.77 26.55 -36.06
N TRP A 116 16.87 26.52 -35.30
CA TRP A 116 17.74 25.34 -35.19
C TRP A 116 17.23 24.29 -34.18
N PHE A 117 16.30 24.63 -33.27
CA PHE A 117 15.77 23.69 -32.28
C PHE A 117 14.32 23.30 -32.58
N GLN A 118 14.09 22.00 -32.82
CA GLN A 118 12.77 21.43 -33.03
C GLN A 118 11.89 21.55 -31.78
N THR A 119 10.69 22.10 -31.91
CA THR A 119 9.75 22.24 -30.77
C THR A 119 9.24 20.87 -30.30
N GLN A 120 8.76 20.77 -29.05
CA GLN A 120 8.16 19.52 -28.53
C GLN A 120 7.02 19.01 -29.43
N LYS A 121 6.25 19.93 -30.03
CA LYS A 121 5.18 19.62 -30.97
C LYS A 121 5.73 19.06 -32.28
N GLU A 122 6.69 19.75 -32.90
CA GLU A 122 7.36 19.27 -34.12
C GLU A 122 8.07 17.93 -33.91
N ARG A 123 8.70 17.72 -32.74
CA ARG A 123 9.34 16.44 -32.38
C ARG A 123 8.30 15.33 -32.24
N GLY A 124 7.14 15.64 -31.68
CA GLY A 124 6.00 14.73 -31.61
C GLY A 124 5.48 14.35 -33.00
N GLU A 125 5.36 15.33 -33.90
CA GLU A 125 4.91 15.13 -35.29
C GLU A 125 5.93 14.34 -36.12
N ALA A 126 7.23 14.64 -36.00
CA ALA A 126 8.29 13.86 -36.64
C ALA A 126 8.30 12.40 -36.16
N LYS A 127 8.04 12.16 -34.87
CA LYS A 127 7.91 10.81 -34.31
C LYS A 127 6.68 10.08 -34.85
N LYS A 128 5.55 10.77 -35.04
CA LYS A 128 4.36 10.18 -35.69
C LYS A 128 4.65 9.81 -37.15
N ARG A 129 5.21 10.76 -37.92
CA ARG A 129 5.60 10.55 -39.32
C ARG A 129 6.58 9.39 -39.49
N SER A 130 7.55 9.23 -38.57
CA SER A 130 8.47 8.08 -38.57
C SER A 130 7.75 6.75 -38.30
N ARG A 131 6.75 6.72 -37.40
CA ARG A 131 5.96 5.51 -37.12
C ARG A 131 5.07 5.11 -38.29
N GLU A 132 4.45 6.09 -38.95
CA GLU A 132 3.62 5.89 -40.15
C GLU A 132 4.46 5.42 -41.35
N ALA A 133 5.64 6.00 -41.54
CA ALA A 133 6.59 5.54 -42.56
C ALA A 133 7.06 4.09 -42.29
N PHE A 134 7.26 3.74 -41.02
CA PHE A 134 7.62 2.38 -40.62
C PHE A 134 6.48 1.38 -40.87
N SER A 135 5.23 1.72 -40.55
CA SER A 135 4.08 0.85 -40.86
C SER A 135 3.89 0.65 -42.36
N ALA A 136 4.02 1.71 -43.16
CA ALA A 136 3.92 1.64 -44.61
C ALA A 136 5.02 0.76 -45.25
N LYS A 137 6.23 0.75 -44.67
CA LYS A 137 7.32 -0.12 -45.13
C LYS A 137 7.04 -1.60 -44.85
N ILE A 138 6.42 -1.92 -43.71
CA ILE A 138 6.01 -3.29 -43.38
C ILE A 138 4.95 -3.79 -44.36
N GLU A 139 3.93 -2.98 -44.66
CA GLU A 139 2.88 -3.33 -45.62
C GLU A 139 3.44 -3.60 -47.02
N LYS A 140 4.39 -2.80 -47.50
CA LYS A 140 5.06 -3.03 -48.80
C LYS A 140 5.87 -4.34 -48.83
N ASN A 141 6.52 -4.70 -47.72
CA ASN A 141 7.28 -5.96 -47.65
C ASN A 141 6.35 -7.19 -47.63
N ILE A 142 5.16 -7.08 -47.03
CA ILE A 142 4.15 -8.15 -47.04
C ILE A 142 3.61 -8.36 -48.46
N LYS A 143 3.28 -7.27 -49.18
CA LYS A 143 2.84 -7.33 -50.59
C LYS A 143 3.90 -7.94 -51.52
N LYS A 144 5.19 -7.66 -51.29
CA LYS A 144 6.29 -8.31 -52.05
C LYS A 144 6.43 -9.81 -51.78
N LYS A 145 6.21 -10.26 -50.54
CA LYS A 145 6.22 -11.70 -50.20
C LYS A 145 5.04 -12.46 -50.82
N LYS A 146 3.88 -11.82 -50.94
CA LYS A 146 2.69 -12.37 -51.61
C LYS A 146 2.91 -12.68 -53.09
N LYS A 147 3.79 -11.94 -53.77
CA LYS A 147 4.11 -12.17 -55.19
C LYS A 147 4.88 -13.48 -55.44
N ASN A 148 5.35 -14.16 -54.39
CA ASN A 148 6.14 -15.40 -54.47
C ASN A 148 5.46 -16.63 -53.83
N LYS A 149 4.18 -16.54 -53.40
CA LYS A 149 3.43 -17.68 -52.85
C LYS A 149 1.93 -17.54 -53.17
N GLU A 150 1.41 -18.43 -54.00
CA GLU A 150 -0.02 -18.70 -54.12
C GLU A 150 -0.43 -19.65 -52.99
N GLU A 151 -1.30 -19.19 -52.09
CA GLU A 151 -2.22 -20.01 -51.28
C GLU A 151 -3.17 -19.09 -50.49
N ASP A 152 -4.45 -19.49 -50.44
CA ASP A 152 -5.58 -18.75 -49.85
C ASP A 152 -5.51 -18.76 -48.31
N VAL A 153 -5.13 -17.62 -47.70
CA VAL A 153 -5.24 -17.41 -46.24
C VAL A 153 -5.65 -15.97 -45.93
N ASN A 154 -6.55 -15.82 -44.96
CA ASN A 154 -7.18 -14.57 -44.50
C ASN A 154 -6.13 -13.48 -44.14
N GLU A 155 -6.06 -12.43 -44.97
CA GLU A 155 -4.98 -11.43 -44.98
C GLU A 155 -4.77 -10.74 -43.62
N GLU A 156 -5.85 -10.48 -42.89
CA GLU A 156 -5.81 -9.74 -41.63
C GLU A 156 -5.15 -10.54 -40.51
N GLU A 157 -5.38 -11.86 -40.49
CA GLU A 157 -4.90 -12.74 -39.42
C GLU A 157 -3.39 -13.00 -39.54
N GLU A 158 -2.87 -13.13 -40.76
CA GLU A 158 -1.44 -13.30 -40.98
C GLU A 158 -0.66 -12.01 -40.65
N ILE A 159 -1.20 -10.84 -41.01
CA ILE A 159 -0.62 -9.54 -40.63
C ILE A 159 -0.59 -9.40 -39.11
N GLU A 160 -1.65 -9.79 -38.42
CA GLU A 160 -1.71 -9.72 -36.96
C GLU A 160 -0.72 -10.69 -36.31
N ASN A 161 -0.61 -11.92 -36.82
CA ASN A 161 0.33 -12.92 -36.34
C ASN A 161 1.79 -12.51 -36.56
N GLN A 162 2.12 -11.90 -37.71
CA GLN A 162 3.46 -11.33 -37.94
C GLN A 162 3.76 -10.14 -37.00
N LYS A 163 2.78 -9.26 -36.75
CA LYS A 163 2.90 -8.17 -35.77
C LYS A 163 3.12 -8.71 -34.35
N LYS A 164 2.40 -9.78 -33.96
CA LYS A 164 2.57 -10.46 -32.67
C LYS A 164 3.97 -11.08 -32.54
N MET A 165 4.43 -11.81 -33.56
CA MET A 165 5.78 -12.39 -33.59
C MET A 165 6.89 -11.33 -33.50
N GLN A 166 6.77 -10.22 -34.22
CA GLN A 166 7.73 -9.12 -34.12
C GLN A 166 7.70 -8.41 -32.77
N ARG A 167 6.53 -8.26 -32.13
CA ARG A 167 6.45 -7.73 -30.75
C ARG A 167 7.18 -8.65 -29.77
N VAL A 168 7.00 -9.97 -29.90
CA VAL A 168 7.69 -10.96 -29.06
C VAL A 168 9.21 -10.90 -29.29
N ALA A 169 9.66 -10.85 -30.55
CA ALA A 169 11.08 -10.73 -30.88
C ALA A 169 11.70 -9.43 -30.32
N ASN A 170 11.02 -8.29 -30.49
CA ASN A 170 11.45 -7.01 -29.95
C ASN A 170 11.49 -6.99 -28.42
N PHE A 171 10.54 -7.66 -27.76
CA PHE A 171 10.52 -7.81 -26.31
C PHE A 171 11.70 -8.68 -25.82
N GLN A 172 11.97 -9.80 -26.49
CA GLN A 172 13.13 -10.65 -26.18
C GLN A 172 14.45 -9.89 -26.37
N ALA A 173 14.60 -9.15 -27.47
CA ALA A 173 15.78 -8.33 -27.73
C ALA A 173 15.98 -7.24 -26.66
N ARG A 174 14.91 -6.56 -26.23
CA ARG A 174 14.95 -5.58 -25.13
C ARG A 174 15.32 -6.22 -23.79
N SER A 175 14.75 -7.39 -23.51
CA SER A 175 15.05 -8.15 -22.29
C SER A 175 16.52 -8.58 -22.25
N ALA A 176 17.05 -9.08 -23.36
CA ALA A 176 18.47 -9.42 -23.50
C ALA A 176 19.37 -8.19 -23.29
N LYS A 177 19.09 -7.07 -23.97
CA LYS A 177 19.85 -5.81 -23.79
C LYS A 177 19.82 -5.31 -22.35
N ASN A 178 18.68 -5.38 -21.66
CA ASN A 178 18.59 -4.96 -20.26
C ASN A 178 19.33 -5.91 -19.30
N LYS A 179 19.49 -7.19 -19.64
CA LYS A 179 20.31 -8.13 -18.88
C LYS A 179 21.81 -7.89 -19.07
N MET A 180 22.23 -7.42 -20.24
CA MET A 180 23.63 -7.11 -20.54
C MET A 180 24.09 -5.75 -20.04
N LYS A 181 23.17 -4.85 -19.67
CA LYS A 181 23.55 -3.55 -19.08
C LYS A 181 24.18 -3.77 -17.70
N PRO A 182 25.33 -3.13 -17.40
CA PRO A 182 25.92 -3.18 -16.06
C PRO A 182 24.92 -2.62 -15.04
N LYS A 183 24.77 -3.32 -13.91
CA LYS A 183 23.92 -2.82 -12.82
C LYS A 183 24.58 -1.57 -12.26
N LYS A 184 23.80 -0.49 -12.05
CA LYS A 184 24.29 0.68 -11.31
C LYS A 184 24.83 0.21 -9.96
N MET A 185 26.11 0.49 -9.69
CA MET A 185 26.70 0.23 -8.38
C MET A 185 25.99 1.15 -7.37
N SER A 186 25.43 0.57 -6.31
CA SER A 186 24.87 1.33 -5.20
C SER A 186 26.05 1.90 -4.41
N ALA A 187 26.14 3.22 -4.29
CA ALA A 187 27.31 3.91 -3.74
C ALA A 187 27.48 3.81 -2.22
N MET A 188 26.64 3.05 -1.52
CA MET A 188 26.75 2.87 -0.07
C MET A 188 26.36 1.42 0.29
N SER A 189 27.36 0.62 0.65
CA SER A 189 27.17 -0.53 1.53
C SER A 189 27.16 0.01 2.96
N ASP A 190 26.01 0.06 3.61
CA ASP A 190 25.94 0.28 5.05
C ASP A 190 26.69 -0.85 5.76
N PHE A 191 27.92 -0.54 6.16
CA PHE A 191 28.69 -1.33 7.09
C PHE A 191 28.05 -1.20 8.46
N GLY A 192 27.49 -2.30 8.99
CA GLY A 192 27.24 -2.41 10.43
C GLY A 192 26.07 -3.30 10.84
N GLN A 193 26.30 -4.62 10.91
CA GLN A 193 26.23 -5.37 12.18
C GLN A 193 26.55 -6.85 11.96
N GLY A 194 27.53 -7.32 12.72
CA GLY A 194 28.01 -8.69 12.71
C GLY A 194 27.04 -9.66 13.39
N GLY A 195 27.01 -10.88 12.86
CA GLY A 195 26.25 -12.00 13.40
C GLY A 195 26.58 -13.30 12.66
N LYS A 196 27.73 -13.88 13.01
CA LYS A 196 28.19 -15.28 12.90
C LYS A 196 27.81 -16.14 11.67
N PHE A 197 28.86 -16.65 11.04
CA PHE A 197 28.92 -17.76 10.10
C PHE A 197 27.99 -18.94 10.47
N SER A 198 27.16 -19.35 9.52
CA SER A 198 26.70 -20.73 9.35
C SER A 198 26.46 -20.96 7.87
N SER A 199 27.35 -21.74 7.28
CA SER A 199 27.27 -22.23 5.91
C SER A 199 26.11 -23.23 5.78
N LYS A 200 25.03 -22.84 5.09
CA LYS A 200 24.20 -23.80 4.38
C LYS A 200 23.61 -23.18 3.11
N SER A 201 24.14 -23.65 1.99
CA SER A 201 23.63 -23.51 0.64
C SER A 201 22.11 -23.69 0.56
N THR A 202 21.39 -22.65 0.13
CA THR A 202 20.22 -22.79 -0.75
C THR A 202 20.08 -21.51 -1.57
N SER A 203 19.96 -21.68 -2.89
CA SER A 203 19.81 -20.61 -3.86
C SER A 203 18.48 -19.87 -3.63
N SER A 204 18.50 -18.72 -2.95
CA SER A 204 17.38 -17.78 -2.99
C SER A 204 17.77 -16.60 -3.88
N LYS A 205 17.29 -16.68 -5.11
CA LYS A 205 17.37 -15.63 -6.12
C LYS A 205 16.56 -14.44 -5.60
N GLN A 206 17.21 -13.50 -4.90
CA GLN A 206 16.59 -12.24 -4.49
C GLN A 206 16.02 -11.55 -5.73
N LYS A 207 14.68 -11.54 -5.85
CA LYS A 207 13.98 -10.83 -6.91
C LYS A 207 14.14 -9.33 -6.67
N LYS A 208 14.82 -8.68 -7.62
CA LYS A 208 15.02 -7.24 -7.70
C LYS A 208 13.69 -6.49 -7.83
N GLY A 209 13.52 -5.45 -7.00
CA GLY A 209 12.94 -4.13 -7.32
C GLY A 209 11.85 -4.03 -8.40
N GLY A 210 10.73 -4.73 -8.23
CA GLY A 210 9.45 -4.37 -8.85
C GLY A 210 8.46 -3.99 -7.75
N SER A 211 7.52 -3.09 -8.01
CA SER A 211 6.47 -2.79 -7.04
C SER A 211 5.69 -4.07 -6.73
N VAL A 212 5.25 -4.25 -5.48
CA VAL A 212 4.48 -5.42 -5.05
C VAL A 212 3.28 -5.64 -5.97
N PHE A 213 2.67 -4.54 -6.43
CA PHE A 213 1.58 -4.52 -7.39
C PHE A 213 1.95 -5.11 -8.76
N ASP A 214 3.08 -4.69 -9.34
CA ASP A 214 3.52 -5.18 -10.66
C ASP A 214 3.86 -6.67 -10.61
N SER A 215 4.46 -7.12 -9.51
CA SER A 215 4.78 -8.54 -9.31
C SER A 215 3.55 -9.44 -9.18
N GLN A 216 2.41 -8.93 -8.71
CA GLN A 216 1.17 -9.70 -8.61
C GLN A 216 0.51 -9.92 -9.98
N PHE A 217 0.62 -8.97 -10.90
CA PHE A 217 -0.01 -9.12 -12.22
C PHE A 217 0.91 -9.71 -13.29
N THR A 218 2.22 -9.69 -13.07
CA THR A 218 3.20 -10.08 -14.11
C THR A 218 4.01 -11.34 -13.77
N ASP A 219 3.86 -11.95 -12.59
CA ASP A 219 4.59 -13.16 -12.21
C ASP A 219 3.99 -14.44 -12.82
N VAL A 220 4.51 -14.83 -13.98
CA VAL A 220 4.18 -16.08 -14.69
C VAL A 220 5.02 -17.29 -14.24
N SER A 221 5.74 -17.21 -13.12
CA SER A 221 6.53 -18.35 -12.62
C SER A 221 5.64 -19.52 -12.18
N LYS A 222 6.17 -20.75 -12.28
CA LYS A 222 5.47 -21.97 -11.83
C LYS A 222 4.99 -21.86 -10.37
N SER A 223 5.75 -21.18 -9.50
CA SER A 223 5.38 -20.89 -8.11
C SER A 223 4.26 -19.86 -7.99
N GLY A 224 4.31 -18.77 -8.77
CA GLY A 224 3.24 -17.75 -8.79
C GLY A 224 1.92 -18.33 -9.26
N VAL A 225 1.92 -19.06 -10.37
CA VAL A 225 0.71 -19.72 -10.93
C VAL A 225 0.12 -20.74 -9.95
N LYS A 226 0.95 -21.53 -9.25
CA LYS A 226 0.48 -22.46 -8.21
C LYS A 226 -0.20 -21.72 -7.05
N LYS A 227 0.35 -20.58 -6.62
CA LYS A 227 -0.23 -19.76 -5.55
C LYS A 227 -1.62 -19.23 -5.94
N TYR A 228 -1.76 -18.67 -7.14
CA TYR A 228 -3.06 -18.19 -7.64
C TYR A 228 -4.11 -19.30 -7.76
N ARG A 229 -3.72 -20.50 -8.22
CA ARG A 229 -4.64 -21.66 -8.27
C ARG A 229 -5.08 -22.10 -6.88
N TYR A 230 -4.17 -22.08 -5.90
CA TYR A 230 -4.48 -22.45 -4.53
C TYR A 230 -5.43 -21.44 -3.87
N GLU A 231 -5.16 -20.15 -4.01
CA GLU A 231 -6.02 -19.07 -3.49
C GLU A 231 -7.42 -19.12 -4.14
N ALA A 232 -7.51 -19.34 -5.46
CA ALA A 232 -8.79 -19.48 -6.15
C ALA A 232 -9.59 -20.70 -5.66
N ASN A 233 -8.92 -21.84 -5.41
CA ASN A 233 -9.58 -23.03 -4.86
C ASN A 233 -10.01 -22.83 -3.39
N GLN A 234 -9.21 -22.13 -2.59
CA GLN A 234 -9.57 -21.76 -1.23
C GLN A 234 -10.81 -20.85 -1.22
N ALA A 235 -10.84 -19.84 -2.08
CA ALA A 235 -12.00 -18.95 -2.24
C ALA A 235 -13.26 -19.72 -2.67
N LYS A 236 -13.16 -20.64 -3.64
CA LYS A 236 -14.26 -21.53 -4.03
C LYS A 236 -14.76 -22.38 -2.86
N ARG A 237 -13.84 -22.92 -2.04
CA ARG A 237 -14.19 -23.73 -0.86
C ARG A 237 -14.90 -22.89 0.23
N MET A 238 -14.47 -21.65 0.43
CA MET A 238 -15.11 -20.71 1.35
C MET A 238 -16.50 -20.30 0.86
N LEU A 239 -16.66 -20.05 -0.44
CA LEU A 239 -17.95 -19.77 -1.07
C LEU A 239 -18.92 -20.96 -0.95
N ALA A 240 -18.43 -22.19 -1.15
CA ALA A 240 -19.22 -23.41 -0.96
C ALA A 240 -19.68 -23.55 0.50
N LYS A 241 -18.80 -23.32 1.48
CA LYS A 241 -19.16 -23.31 2.91
C LYS A 241 -20.19 -22.23 3.24
N LYS A 242 -20.08 -21.04 2.63
CA LYS A 242 -21.05 -19.95 2.83
C LYS A 242 -22.42 -20.31 2.25
N LYS A 243 -22.45 -20.96 1.08
CA LYS A 243 -23.70 -21.48 0.47
C LYS A 243 -24.33 -22.59 1.31
N SER A 244 -23.54 -23.53 1.85
CA SER A 244 -24.08 -24.58 2.72
C SER A 244 -24.63 -24.02 4.03
N ALA A 245 -23.95 -23.04 4.64
CA ALA A 245 -24.44 -22.36 5.84
C ALA A 245 -25.73 -21.57 5.58
N LEU A 246 -25.86 -20.92 4.42
CA LEU A 246 -27.08 -20.23 4.01
C LEU A 246 -28.24 -21.22 3.79
N ASN A 247 -27.96 -22.38 3.19
CA ASN A 247 -28.97 -23.41 2.97
C ASN A 247 -29.48 -24.03 4.29
N GLN A 248 -28.58 -24.29 5.25
CA GLN A 248 -28.97 -24.73 6.61
C GLN A 248 -29.83 -23.67 7.32
N LYS A 249 -29.50 -22.38 7.16
CA LYS A 249 -30.31 -21.29 7.73
C LYS A 249 -31.70 -21.21 7.10
N ASN A 250 -31.81 -21.42 5.78
CA ASN A 250 -33.10 -21.45 5.08
C ASN A 250 -33.94 -22.69 5.44
N GLN A 251 -33.32 -23.85 5.65
CA GLN A 251 -34.03 -25.04 6.14
C GLN A 251 -34.57 -24.83 7.57
N LYS A 252 -33.77 -24.20 8.44
CA LYS A 252 -34.18 -23.85 9.81
C LYS A 252 -35.30 -22.80 9.86
N ALA A 253 -35.31 -21.85 8.91
CA ALA A 253 -36.39 -20.89 8.75
C ALA A 253 -37.70 -21.55 8.25
N LYS A 254 -37.61 -22.50 7.31
CA LYS A 254 -38.78 -23.28 6.84
C LYS A 254 -39.37 -24.20 7.93
N SER A 255 -38.55 -24.79 8.80
CA SER A 255 -39.05 -25.60 9.93
C SER A 255 -39.70 -24.77 11.03
N MET A 256 -39.44 -23.46 11.08
CA MET A 256 -40.06 -22.53 12.04
C MET A 256 -41.37 -21.92 11.49
N SER A 257 -41.56 -21.85 10.16
CA SER A 257 -42.80 -21.32 9.56
C SER A 257 -43.92 -22.35 9.41
N SER A 258 -43.67 -23.65 9.68
CA SER A 258 -44.70 -24.71 9.67
C SER A 258 -45.36 -24.95 11.03
N LYS A 259 -45.13 -24.08 12.02
CA LYS A 259 -45.86 -24.07 13.30
C LYS A 259 -46.72 -22.80 13.37
N SER A 260 -47.84 -22.85 12.67
CA SER A 260 -48.96 -21.94 12.91
C SER A 260 -49.81 -22.50 14.06
N PRO A 261 -50.25 -21.69 15.03
CA PRO A 261 -51.01 -22.16 16.19
C PRO A 261 -52.51 -21.97 15.96
N ASN A 262 -53.27 -23.03 15.70
CA ASN A 262 -54.69 -23.08 16.08
C ASN A 262 -55.30 -24.48 15.96
N SER A 263 -55.82 -25.04 17.06
CA SER A 263 -57.23 -25.48 17.19
C SER A 263 -57.44 -26.31 18.47
N GLN A 264 -58.55 -25.99 19.15
CA GLN A 264 -59.07 -26.57 20.39
C GLN A 264 -59.35 -28.08 20.35
N GLY A 265 -59.47 -28.69 21.54
CA GLY A 265 -60.13 -29.99 21.76
C GLY A 265 -59.67 -30.65 23.07
N ARG A 266 -60.29 -30.32 24.21
CA ARG A 266 -61.28 -31.16 24.92
C ARG A 266 -60.88 -32.64 25.12
N GLY A 267 -60.80 -33.06 26.38
CA GLY A 267 -61.34 -34.37 26.79
C GLY A 267 -60.36 -35.34 27.47
N GLY A 268 -60.64 -35.63 28.75
CA GLY A 268 -60.73 -37.04 29.18
C GLY A 268 -59.54 -37.67 29.90
N GLY A 269 -59.67 -37.79 31.22
CA GLY A 269 -59.49 -39.08 31.92
C GLY A 269 -58.08 -39.51 32.34
N LYS A 270 -57.75 -39.31 33.62
CA LYS A 270 -56.83 -40.20 34.35
C LYS A 270 -57.56 -40.85 35.52
N ARG A 271 -58.18 -42.00 35.24
CA ARG A 271 -58.48 -43.06 36.23
C ARG A 271 -57.24 -43.93 36.39
N GLY A 272 -57.01 -44.36 37.63
CA GLY A 272 -56.50 -45.70 37.92
C GLY A 272 -54.98 -45.87 38.06
N LYS A 273 -54.47 -45.67 39.28
CA LYS A 273 -53.35 -46.45 39.81
C LYS A 273 -53.91 -47.67 40.53
N ARG A 274 -53.49 -48.87 40.10
CA ARG A 274 -53.52 -50.22 40.71
C ARG A 274 -53.44 -51.21 39.53
N LYS A 275 -52.57 -52.19 39.44
CA LYS A 275 -51.63 -52.88 40.33
C LYS A 275 -50.30 -53.02 39.60
#